data_AF-W1WA62-F1
#
_entry.id   AF-W1WA62-F1
#
_cell.length_a   1.000
_cell.length_b   1.000
_cell.length_c   1.000
_cell.angle_alpha   90.00
_cell.angle_beta   90.00
_cell.angle_gamma   90.00
#
_symmetry.space_group_name_H-M   'P 1'
#
loop_
_entity.id
_entity.type
_entity.pdbx_description
1 polymer ?
#
loop_
_entity_poly.entity_id
_entity_poly.type
_entity_poly.pdbx_seq_one_letter_code
_entity_poly.pdbx_strand_id
1 'polypeptide(L)'
;YVMENFKHLPEPFRIRVIEPVKRTTRTYREEAIIKSGMNPFLLDSEDVFIDLLTDSGTGAVTQSMQAAMMRGDEAYSGSRSYYALAESVKNIFGYQYTIPTHQGRGAEQIYIPVLIKKREQEKGLDRSKMVAFSNYFFDTTQGHSQINGCTVRNVYIKEA
;
A
#
# COMPACT_ATOMS: atom_id res chain seq x y z
N TYR A 1 21.28 23.15 -2.52
CA TYR A 1 22.41 22.63 -3.30
C TYR A 1 21.87 21.70 -4.36
N VAL A 2 21.81 22.17 -5.62
CA VAL A 2 21.40 21.31 -6.74
C VAL A 2 22.62 20.48 -7.13
N MET A 3 22.52 19.17 -6.98
CA MET A 3 23.59 18.22 -7.30
C MET A 3 23.59 17.92 -8.80
N GLU A 4 23.99 18.89 -9.62
CA GLU A 4 23.91 18.81 -11.10
C GLU A 4 24.88 17.79 -11.74
N ASN A 5 25.85 17.25 -10.98
CA ASN A 5 26.95 16.44 -11.54
C ASN A 5 26.80 14.91 -11.38
N PHE A 6 25.68 14.41 -10.84
CA PHE A 6 25.49 12.98 -10.60
C PHE A 6 24.36 12.40 -11.45
N LYS A 7 24.70 11.42 -12.31
CA LYS A 7 23.70 10.60 -13.03
C LYS A 7 22.89 9.70 -12.08
N HIS A 8 23.53 9.26 -10.99
CA HIS A 8 22.92 8.49 -9.92
C HIS A 8 23.27 9.17 -8.59
N LEU A 9 22.25 9.64 -7.89
CA LEU A 9 22.43 10.31 -6.60
C LEU A 9 22.89 9.29 -5.56
N PRO A 10 23.86 9.63 -4.70
CA PRO A 10 24.19 8.78 -3.56
C PRO A 10 23.00 8.73 -2.60
N GLU A 11 22.87 7.63 -1.86
CA GLU A 11 21.81 7.46 -0.87
C GLU A 11 21.87 8.58 0.18
N PRO A 12 20.77 9.31 0.42
CA PRO A 12 20.72 10.36 1.44
C PRO A 12 20.53 9.79 2.85
N PHE A 13 21.06 8.59 3.10
CA PHE A 13 20.99 7.85 4.35
C PHE A 13 22.20 6.91 4.49
N ARG A 14 22.37 6.32 5.67
CA ARG A 14 23.38 5.29 5.93
C ARG A 14 22.68 4.03 6.43
N ILE A 15 23.21 2.86 6.06
CA ILE A 15 22.71 1.56 6.54
C ILE A 15 22.98 1.47 8.05
N ARG A 16 21.96 1.12 8.83
CA ARG A 16 22.04 0.98 10.30
C ARG A 16 21.77 -0.44 10.78
N VAL A 17 20.78 -1.10 10.18
CA VAL A 17 20.38 -2.49 10.45
C VAL A 17 20.36 -3.22 9.11
N ILE A 18 20.77 -4.48 9.10
CA ILE A 18 20.74 -5.35 7.92
C ILE A 18 19.93 -6.61 8.21
N GLU A 19 19.31 -7.15 7.16
CA GLU A 19 18.75 -8.49 7.13
C GLU A 19 19.64 -9.36 6.22
N PRO A 20 20.28 -10.42 6.73
CA PRO A 20 21.09 -11.30 5.90
C PRO A 20 20.23 -12.04 4.86
N VAL A 21 20.66 -12.04 3.60
CA VAL A 21 20.04 -12.81 2.51
C VAL A 21 20.93 -13.97 2.08
N LYS A 22 20.32 -15.12 1.78
CA LYS A 22 21.02 -16.34 1.38
C LYS A 22 21.39 -16.29 -0.11
N ARG A 23 22.62 -16.69 -0.43
CA ARG A 23 23.03 -16.92 -1.83
C ARG A 23 22.87 -18.39 -2.15
N THR A 24 22.09 -18.70 -3.18
CA THR A 24 21.82 -20.07 -3.63
C THR A 24 22.55 -20.37 -4.93
N THR A 25 22.73 -21.67 -5.24
CA THR A 25 23.25 -22.10 -6.54
C THR A 25 22.16 -22.02 -7.60
N ARG A 26 22.56 -22.02 -8.87
CA ARG A 26 21.61 -22.09 -9.99
C ARG A 26 20.74 -23.35 -9.91
N THR A 27 21.35 -24.51 -9.71
CA THR A 27 20.65 -25.80 -9.59
C THR A 27 19.60 -25.78 -8.49
N TYR A 28 19.92 -25.22 -7.32
CA TYR A 28 18.97 -25.07 -6.23
C TYR A 28 17.73 -24.25 -6.65
N ARG A 29 17.95 -23.11 -7.34
CA ARG A 29 16.83 -22.27 -7.82
C ARG A 29 16.00 -22.97 -8.88
N GLU A 30 16.62 -23.74 -9.78
CA GLU A 30 15.91 -24.54 -10.79
C GLU A 30 14.99 -25.58 -10.13
N GLU A 31 15.46 -26.25 -9.08
CA GLU A 31 14.62 -27.18 -8.31
C GLU A 31 13.50 -26.46 -7.54
N ALA A 32 13.80 -25.32 -6.90
CA ALA A 32 12.83 -24.56 -6.12
C ALA A 32 11.67 -24.04 -7.00
N ILE A 33 11.98 -23.46 -8.16
CA ILE A 33 10.94 -22.94 -9.08
C ILE A 33 10.11 -24.06 -9.70
N ILE A 34 10.70 -25.24 -9.96
CA ILE A 34 9.93 -26.41 -10.42
C ILE A 34 8.99 -26.89 -9.32
N LYS A 35 9.48 -26.99 -8.07
CA LYS A 35 8.66 -27.38 -6.90
C LYS A 35 7.51 -26.42 -6.63
N SER A 36 7.71 -25.12 -6.89
CA SER A 36 6.66 -24.10 -6.75
C SER A 36 5.69 -24.05 -7.96
N GLY A 37 5.77 -25.02 -8.87
CA GLY A 37 4.89 -25.09 -10.04
C GLY A 37 5.16 -23.99 -11.07
N MET A 38 6.42 -23.54 -11.17
CA MET A 38 6.85 -22.43 -12.01
C MET A 38 6.17 -21.09 -11.68
N ASN A 39 5.67 -20.94 -10.44
CA ASN A 39 5.04 -19.72 -9.95
C ASN A 39 5.91 -19.07 -8.85
N PRO A 40 6.52 -17.90 -9.10
CA PRO A 40 7.31 -17.18 -8.10
C PRO A 40 6.52 -16.75 -6.85
N PHE A 41 5.20 -16.56 -6.94
CA PHE A 41 4.36 -16.25 -5.77
C PHE A 41 4.35 -17.37 -4.72
N LEU A 42 4.75 -18.58 -5.11
CA LEU A 42 4.78 -19.76 -4.25
C LEU A 42 6.21 -20.14 -3.83
N LEU A 43 7.20 -19.30 -4.10
CA LEU A 43 8.56 -19.48 -3.57
C LEU A 43 8.62 -19.07 -2.11
N ASP A 44 9.38 -19.81 -1.32
CA ASP A 44 9.75 -19.40 0.04
C ASP A 44 10.69 -18.19 -0.03
N SER A 45 10.52 -17.22 0.87
CA SER A 45 11.33 -15.98 0.84
C SER A 45 12.83 -16.26 1.05
N GLU A 46 13.19 -17.32 1.78
CA GLU A 46 14.59 -17.69 1.99
C GLU A 46 15.32 -18.16 0.71
N ASP A 47 14.56 -18.51 -0.33
CA ASP A 47 15.09 -18.93 -1.63
C ASP A 47 15.28 -17.75 -2.60
N VAL A 48 14.76 -16.58 -2.23
CA VAL A 48 14.80 -15.35 -3.03
C VAL A 48 15.96 -14.46 -2.55
N PHE A 49 16.91 -14.19 -3.43
CA PHE A 49 18.07 -13.34 -3.11
C PHE A 49 17.75 -11.83 -3.12
N ILE A 50 16.95 -11.40 -4.10
CA ILE A 50 16.43 -10.03 -4.22
C ILE A 50 14.96 -10.16 -4.56
N ASP A 51 14.10 -9.72 -3.65
CA ASP A 51 12.65 -9.75 -3.84
C ASP A 51 12.17 -8.43 -4.43
N LEU A 52 11.60 -8.52 -5.64
CA LEU A 52 11.03 -7.40 -6.38
C LEU A 52 9.52 -7.63 -6.66
N LEU A 53 8.87 -8.53 -5.91
CA LEU A 53 7.48 -8.90 -6.12
C LEU A 53 6.53 -7.72 -5.85
N THR A 54 6.81 -6.94 -4.82
CA THR A 54 6.00 -5.78 -4.42
C THR A 54 6.80 -4.78 -3.60
N ASP A 55 6.39 -3.51 -3.68
CA ASP A 55 6.80 -2.42 -2.80
C ASP A 55 5.87 -2.25 -1.57
N SER A 56 4.82 -3.07 -1.47
CA SER A 56 3.82 -3.00 -0.40
C SER A 56 4.33 -3.62 0.91
N GLY A 57 4.76 -2.78 1.85
CA GLY A 57 5.15 -3.20 3.20
C GLY A 57 6.55 -3.79 3.32
N THR A 58 7.33 -3.76 2.24
CA THR A 58 8.73 -4.26 2.16
C THR A 58 9.77 -3.16 2.35
N GLY A 59 9.34 -1.93 2.66
CA GLY A 59 10.22 -0.79 2.86
C GLY A 59 11.04 -0.86 4.16
N ALA A 60 12.30 -0.43 4.10
CA ALA A 60 13.14 -0.26 5.29
C ALA A 60 12.66 0.94 6.14
N VAL A 61 12.62 0.77 7.46
CA VAL A 61 12.20 1.81 8.41
C VAL A 61 13.40 2.55 9.01
N THR A 62 13.22 3.82 9.37
CA THR A 62 14.27 4.61 10.01
C THR A 62 14.46 4.25 11.49
N GLN A 63 15.61 4.61 12.07
CA GLN A 63 15.85 4.47 13.51
C GLN A 63 14.76 5.17 14.36
N SER A 64 14.24 6.31 13.89
CA SER A 64 13.20 7.07 14.59
C SER A 64 11.85 6.33 14.57
N MET A 65 11.55 5.63 13.47
CA MET A 65 10.37 4.77 13.37
C MET A 65 10.49 3.56 14.31
N GLN A 66 11.66 2.90 14.36
CA GLN A 66 11.90 1.82 15.32
C GLN A 66 11.73 2.29 16.78
N ALA A 67 12.29 3.45 17.12
CA ALA A 67 12.13 4.03 18.45
C ALA A 67 10.67 4.42 18.75
N ALA A 68 9.92 4.86 17.75
CA ALA A 68 8.49 5.16 17.90
C ALA A 68 7.68 3.89 18.17
N MET A 69 7.97 2.78 17.48
CA MET A 69 7.34 1.48 17.75
C MET A 69 7.55 1.02 19.21
N MET A 70 8.77 1.19 19.75
CA MET A 70 9.06 0.86 21.15
C MET A 70 8.37 1.77 22.18
N ARG A 71 7.86 2.93 21.76
CA ARG A 71 7.10 3.88 22.60
C ARG A 71 5.59 3.83 22.34
N GLY A 72 5.13 2.80 21.62
CA GLY A 72 3.73 2.63 21.25
C GLY A 72 2.79 2.75 22.45
N ASP A 73 1.71 3.52 22.27
CA ASP A 73 0.62 3.62 23.23
C ASP A 73 -0.51 2.66 22.81
N GLU A 74 -0.57 1.51 23.47
CA GLU A 74 -1.49 0.40 23.19
C GLU A 74 -2.87 0.58 23.85
N ALA A 75 -3.21 1.79 24.29
CA ALA A 75 -4.54 2.08 24.83
C ALA A 75 -5.63 1.84 23.78
N TYR A 76 -6.69 1.12 24.17
CA TYR A 76 -7.83 0.78 23.30
C TYR A 76 -8.59 2.01 22.79
N SER A 77 -8.62 3.10 23.58
CA SER A 77 -9.25 4.36 23.22
C SER A 77 -8.38 5.52 23.69
N GLY A 78 -8.27 6.56 22.87
CA GLY A 78 -7.48 7.75 23.20
C GLY A 78 -5.96 7.58 23.12
N SER A 79 -5.47 6.62 22.33
CA SER A 79 -4.03 6.40 22.12
C SER A 79 -3.33 7.68 21.63
N ARG A 80 -2.21 8.03 22.25
CA ARG A 80 -1.34 9.14 21.79
C ARG A 80 -0.84 8.93 20.37
N SER A 81 -0.65 7.67 19.94
CA SER A 81 -0.24 7.32 18.57
C SER A 81 -1.31 7.72 17.54
N TYR A 82 -2.60 7.59 17.88
CA TYR A 82 -3.69 8.05 17.01
C TYR A 82 -3.65 9.56 16.80
N TYR A 83 -3.50 10.34 17.88
CA TYR A 83 -3.45 11.80 17.77
C TYR A 83 -2.23 12.27 16.97
N ALA A 84 -1.07 11.63 17.12
CA ALA A 84 0.11 11.93 16.31
C ALA A 84 -0.12 11.64 14.82
N LEU A 85 -0.79 10.52 14.50
CA LEU A 85 -1.17 10.19 13.12
C LEU A 85 -2.17 11.20 12.54
N ALA A 86 -3.25 11.49 13.26
CA ALA A 86 -4.31 12.41 12.82
C ALA A 86 -3.77 13.83 12.59
N GLU A 87 -2.89 14.31 13.48
CA GLU A 87 -2.23 15.61 13.32
C GLU A 87 -1.29 15.61 12.10
N SER A 88 -0.57 14.53 11.85
CA SER A 88 0.28 14.40 10.65
C SER A 88 -0.55 14.41 9.37
N VAL A 89 -1.67 13.68 9.33
CA VAL A 89 -2.62 13.68 8.20
C VAL A 89 -3.16 15.09 7.94
N LYS A 90 -3.55 15.81 8.99
CA LYS A 90 -4.01 17.19 8.88
C LYS A 90 -2.92 18.13 8.36
N ASN A 91 -1.69 18.01 8.85
CA ASN A 91 -0.58 18.89 8.46
C ASN A 91 -0.10 18.65 7.03
N ILE A 92 -0.13 17.39 6.56
CA ILE A 92 0.34 17.02 5.21
C ILE A 92 -0.77 17.21 4.17
N PHE A 93 -2.00 16.78 4.46
CA PHE A 93 -3.09 16.71 3.49
C PHE A 93 -4.19 17.75 3.72
N GLY A 94 -4.22 18.43 4.87
CA GLY A 94 -5.28 19.39 5.23
C GLY A 94 -6.61 18.74 5.63
N TYR A 95 -6.68 17.42 5.75
CA TYR A 95 -7.93 16.72 6.11
C TYR A 95 -8.24 16.82 7.60
N GLN A 96 -9.48 17.20 7.91
CA GLN A 96 -9.93 17.43 9.29
C GLN A 96 -10.16 16.14 10.08
N TYR A 97 -10.47 15.04 9.41
CA TYR A 97 -10.87 13.78 10.04
C TYR A 97 -9.98 12.65 9.58
N THR A 98 -9.58 11.78 10.51
CA THR A 98 -8.73 10.61 10.26
C THR A 98 -9.35 9.38 10.89
N ILE A 99 -9.52 8.32 10.08
CA ILE A 99 -9.91 6.99 10.52
C ILE A 99 -8.77 6.04 10.12
N PRO A 100 -7.97 5.53 11.07
CA PRO A 100 -6.92 4.58 10.74
C PRO A 100 -7.52 3.22 10.33
N THR A 101 -6.89 2.59 9.35
CA THR A 101 -7.17 1.20 8.96
C THR A 101 -5.87 0.42 8.95
N HIS A 102 -5.97 -0.92 8.98
CA HIS A 102 -4.78 -1.77 8.97
C HIS A 102 -3.94 -1.61 7.69
N GLN A 103 -4.58 -1.36 6.54
CA GLN A 103 -3.93 -1.03 5.26
C GLN A 103 -4.93 -0.41 4.26
N GLY A 104 -4.47 -0.16 3.02
CA GLY A 104 -5.24 0.48 1.95
C GLY A 104 -6.59 -0.17 1.67
N ARG A 105 -6.65 -1.48 1.38
CA ARG A 105 -7.92 -2.17 1.10
C ARG A 105 -8.93 -2.14 2.26
N GLY A 106 -8.44 -2.04 3.50
CA GLY A 106 -9.30 -1.85 4.67
C GLY A 106 -10.00 -0.49 4.65
N ALA A 107 -9.32 0.57 4.18
CA ALA A 107 -9.95 1.88 3.98
C ALA A 107 -10.98 1.82 2.85
N GLU A 108 -10.64 1.17 1.72
CA GLU A 108 -11.55 0.98 0.58
C GLU A 108 -12.85 0.28 0.99
N GLN A 109 -12.75 -0.76 1.81
CA GLN A 109 -13.89 -1.48 2.36
C GLN A 109 -14.82 -0.59 3.20
N ILE A 110 -14.30 0.46 3.82
CA ILE A 110 -15.10 1.41 4.61
C ILE A 110 -15.69 2.48 3.70
N TYR A 111 -14.85 3.24 2.97
CA TYR A 111 -15.32 4.49 2.36
C TYR A 111 -16.19 4.23 1.11
N ILE A 112 -15.91 3.20 0.31
CA ILE A 112 -16.65 2.94 -0.94
C ILE A 112 -18.15 2.73 -0.68
N PRO A 113 -18.58 1.77 0.18
CA PRO A 113 -20.01 1.58 0.45
C PRO A 113 -20.65 2.80 1.12
N VAL A 114 -19.90 3.52 1.97
CA VAL A 114 -20.38 4.74 2.63
C VAL A 114 -20.68 5.84 1.59
N LEU A 115 -19.80 6.05 0.62
CA LEU A 115 -20.01 7.03 -0.45
C LEU A 115 -21.18 6.66 -1.36
N ILE A 116 -21.33 5.38 -1.70
CA ILE A 116 -22.47 4.88 -2.49
C ILE A 116 -23.79 5.12 -1.75
N LYS A 117 -23.84 4.76 -0.46
CA LYS A 117 -25.02 4.99 0.39
C LYS A 117 -25.36 6.48 0.51
N LYS A 118 -24.35 7.32 0.69
CA LYS A 118 -24.53 8.79 0.73
C LYS A 118 -25.11 9.31 -0.59
N ARG A 119 -24.60 8.86 -1.74
CA ARG A 119 -25.13 9.24 -3.07
C ARG A 119 -26.60 8.84 -3.24
N GLU A 120 -26.95 7.63 -2.83
CA GLU A 120 -28.32 7.11 -2.88
C GLU A 120 -29.26 7.94 -1.99
N GLN A 121 -28.83 8.25 -0.76
CA GLN A 121 -29.62 9.05 0.19
C GLN A 121 -29.81 10.50 -0.26
N GLU A 122 -28.76 11.15 -0.77
CA GLU A 122 -28.79 12.59 -1.07
C GLU A 122 -29.35 12.92 -2.45
N LYS A 123 -29.21 12.01 -3.42
CA LYS A 123 -29.47 12.29 -4.83
C LYS A 123 -30.16 11.15 -5.58
N GLY A 124 -30.64 10.12 -4.87
CA GLY A 124 -31.12 8.87 -5.45
C GLY A 124 -29.99 8.07 -6.12
N LEU A 125 -30.25 6.84 -6.54
CA LEU A 125 -29.26 6.06 -7.30
C LEU A 125 -29.94 4.95 -8.09
N ASP A 126 -29.85 5.01 -9.43
CA ASP A 126 -30.19 3.87 -10.28
C ASP A 126 -29.03 2.88 -10.24
N ARG A 127 -29.14 1.87 -9.37
CA ARG A 127 -28.09 0.87 -9.15
C ARG A 127 -27.74 0.10 -10.44
N SER A 128 -28.68 -0.04 -11.37
CA SER A 128 -28.43 -0.72 -12.65
C SER A 128 -27.51 0.07 -13.59
N LYS A 129 -27.32 1.37 -13.33
CA LYS A 129 -26.49 2.29 -14.13
C LYS A 129 -25.32 2.85 -13.32
N MET A 130 -25.01 2.28 -12.16
CA MET A 130 -23.94 2.79 -11.32
C MET A 130 -22.57 2.54 -11.95
N VAL A 131 -21.80 3.62 -12.16
CA VAL A 131 -20.45 3.58 -12.73
C VAL A 131 -19.47 4.32 -11.82
N ALA A 132 -18.30 3.71 -11.58
CA ALA A 132 -17.16 4.34 -10.92
C ALA A 132 -16.08 4.63 -11.98
N PHE A 133 -15.52 5.84 -11.94
CA PHE A 133 -14.47 6.28 -12.85
C PHE A 133 -13.15 6.46 -12.09
N SER A 134 -12.04 6.05 -12.71
CA SER A 134 -10.68 6.33 -12.25
C SER A 134 -9.78 6.56 -13.46
N ASN A 135 -8.68 7.31 -13.31
CA ASN A 135 -7.63 7.31 -14.34
C ASN A 135 -7.13 5.87 -14.58
N TYR A 136 -6.93 5.12 -13.49
CA TYR A 136 -6.82 3.67 -13.51
C TYR A 136 -7.25 3.10 -12.15
N PHE A 137 -8.04 2.03 -12.13
CA PHE A 137 -8.34 1.34 -10.87
C PHE A 137 -7.19 0.40 -10.50
N PHE A 138 -6.74 0.48 -9.26
CA PHE A 138 -5.96 -0.58 -8.65
C PHE A 138 -6.86 -1.79 -8.35
N ASP A 139 -6.28 -3.00 -8.32
CA ASP A 139 -6.99 -4.28 -8.26
C ASP A 139 -8.01 -4.33 -7.11
N THR A 140 -7.61 -3.95 -5.90
CA THR A 140 -8.50 -3.98 -4.73
C THR A 140 -9.56 -2.89 -4.77
N THR A 141 -9.23 -1.71 -5.28
CA THR A 141 -10.18 -0.61 -5.46
C THR A 141 -11.28 -1.00 -6.45
N GLN A 142 -10.89 -1.62 -7.57
CA GLN A 142 -11.83 -2.20 -8.54
C GLN A 142 -12.68 -3.28 -7.88
N GLY A 143 -12.06 -4.24 -7.18
CA GLY A 143 -12.78 -5.31 -6.50
C GLY A 143 -13.82 -4.80 -5.51
N HIS A 144 -13.45 -3.85 -4.65
CA HIS A 144 -14.37 -3.21 -3.70
C HIS A 144 -15.45 -2.37 -4.39
N SER A 145 -15.17 -1.77 -5.54
CA SER A 145 -16.19 -1.07 -6.33
C SER A 145 -17.19 -2.06 -6.94
N GLN A 146 -16.71 -3.15 -7.55
CA GLN A 146 -17.52 -4.15 -8.24
C GLN A 146 -18.38 -4.96 -7.27
N ILE A 147 -17.86 -5.38 -6.11
CA ILE A 147 -18.66 -6.09 -5.10
C ILE A 147 -19.80 -5.23 -4.55
N ASN A 148 -19.66 -3.90 -4.60
CA ASN A 148 -20.72 -2.96 -4.24
C ASN A 148 -21.64 -2.61 -5.43
N GLY A 149 -21.51 -3.29 -6.58
CA GLY A 149 -22.39 -3.18 -7.73
C GLY A 149 -21.98 -2.11 -8.75
N CYS A 150 -20.79 -1.51 -8.64
CA CYS A 150 -20.34 -0.54 -9.64
C CYS A 150 -19.85 -1.26 -10.89
N THR A 151 -20.26 -0.76 -12.06
CA THR A 151 -19.44 -0.92 -13.27
C THR A 151 -18.22 -0.03 -13.14
N VAL A 152 -17.02 -0.54 -13.34
CA VAL A 152 -15.78 0.25 -13.27
C VAL A 152 -15.34 0.70 -14.66
N ARG A 153 -14.82 1.93 -14.78
CA ARG A 153 -14.30 2.50 -16.03
C ARG A 153 -12.98 3.23 -15.80
N ASN A 154 -11.93 2.76 -16.47
CA ASN A 154 -10.64 3.47 -16.55
C ASN A 154 -10.70 4.55 -17.64
N VAL A 155 -10.29 5.77 -17.30
CA VAL A 155 -10.28 6.95 -18.18
C VAL A 155 -8.89 7.60 -18.15
N TYR A 156 -7.94 6.98 -18.84
CA TYR A 156 -6.57 7.46 -18.99
C TYR A 156 -6.39 8.24 -20.30
N ILE A 157 -5.39 9.12 -20.35
CA ILE A 157 -4.96 9.80 -21.57
C ILE A 157 -4.10 8.86 -22.41
N LYS A 158 -3.97 9.12 -23.72
CA LYS A 158 -3.24 8.23 -24.64
C LYS A 158 -1.74 8.14 -24.31
N GLU A 159 -1.20 9.19 -23.71
CA GLU A 159 0.20 9.36 -23.33
C GLU A 159 0.53 8.75 -21.96
N ALA A 160 -0.47 8.22 -21.24
CA ALA A 160 -0.30 7.59 -19.93
C ALA A 160 0.25 6.16 -20.04
#